data_AF-R6HBE4-F1
#
_entry.id   AF-R6HBE4-F1
#
_cell.length_a   1.000
_cell.length_b   1.000
_cell.length_c   1.000
_cell.angle_alpha   90.00
_cell.angle_beta   90.00
_cell.angle_gamma   90.00
#
_symmetry.space_group_name_H-M   'P 1'
#
loop_
_entity.id
_entity.type
_entity.pdbx_description
1 polymer ?
#
loop_
_entity_poly.entity_id
_entity_poly.type
_entity_poly.pdbx_seq_one_letter_code
_entity_poly.pdbx_strand_id
1 'polypeptide(L)'
;MIYVTGDIHGGCTMNNIVEWEEGKNLTHDDYLVIAGDFGIPWEFSITEDDLIYWIESRPWTTLFVDGNHERFSWWKDQPIEEWHGGTRAATFQVLPYSALDERRSV
;
A
#
# COMPACT_ATOMS: atom_id res chain seq x y z
N MET A 1 2.82 16.65 6.32
CA MET A 1 4.20 16.20 6.64
C MET A 1 4.52 15.00 5.74
N ILE A 2 5.81 14.68 5.53
CA ILE A 2 6.21 13.50 4.77
C ILE A 2 7.15 12.67 5.63
N TYR A 3 6.80 11.41 5.82
CA TYR A 3 7.60 10.40 6.51
C TYR A 3 7.98 9.30 5.52
N VAL A 4 9.11 8.63 5.77
CA VAL A 4 9.65 7.62 4.86
C VAL A 4 10.05 6.38 5.66
N THR A 5 9.67 5.22 5.13
CA THR A 5 10.07 3.89 5.59
C THR A 5 10.28 2.99 4.36
N GLY A 6 10.51 1.69 4.55
CA GLY A 6 10.67 0.71 3.47
C GLY A 6 10.64 -0.71 4.03
N ASP A 7 10.88 -1.70 3.18
CA ASP A 7 11.16 -3.09 3.57
C ASP A 7 10.03 -3.74 4.40
N ILE A 8 8.78 -3.44 4.05
CA ILE A 8 7.59 -3.98 4.74
C ILE A 8 7.44 -5.48 4.50
N HIS A 9 7.83 -5.97 3.32
CA HIS A 9 7.86 -7.39 2.96
C HIS A 9 6.57 -8.13 3.35
N GLY A 10 5.41 -7.57 2.98
CA GLY A 10 4.10 -8.17 3.30
C GLY A 10 3.80 -8.31 4.78
N GLY A 11 4.33 -7.37 5.58
CA GLY A 11 4.00 -7.22 6.99
C GLY A 11 5.11 -7.66 7.94
N CYS A 12 6.23 -8.20 7.44
CA CYS A 12 7.37 -8.64 8.26
C CYS A 12 7.91 -7.55 9.19
N THR A 13 7.89 -6.28 8.77
CA THR A 13 8.39 -5.14 9.57
C THR A 13 7.27 -4.17 9.97
N MET A 14 6.01 -4.60 9.89
CA MET A 14 4.85 -3.72 10.12
C MET A 14 4.75 -3.16 11.54
N ASN A 15 5.36 -3.82 12.53
CA ASN A 15 5.42 -3.32 13.91
C ASN A 15 6.02 -1.91 13.99
N ASN A 16 6.97 -1.57 13.10
CA ASN A 16 7.56 -0.23 13.03
C ASN A 16 6.52 0.87 12.73
N ILE A 17 5.43 0.52 12.04
CA ILE A 17 4.34 1.43 11.69
C ILE A 17 3.19 1.32 12.70
N VAL A 18 2.87 0.11 13.16
CA VAL A 18 1.79 -0.13 14.13
C VAL A 18 2.07 0.57 15.46
N GLU A 19 3.32 0.53 15.92
CA GLU A 19 3.75 1.11 17.20
C GLU A 19 4.17 2.58 17.06
N TRP A 20 4.03 3.17 15.87
CA TRP A 20 4.45 4.52 15.60
C TRP A 20 3.49 5.55 16.19
N GLU A 21 3.84 6.08 17.37
CA GLU A 21 3.01 7.04 18.10
C GLU A 21 2.74 8.34 17.33
N GLU A 22 3.74 8.89 16.63
CA GLU A 22 3.55 10.13 15.85
C GLU A 22 2.52 9.95 14.73
N GLY A 23 2.47 8.74 14.15
CA GLY A 23 1.50 8.35 13.11
C GLY A 23 0.05 8.54 13.55
N LYS A 24 -0.24 8.42 14.85
CA LYS A 24 -1.61 8.55 15.39
C LYS A 24 -2.19 9.96 15.29
N ASN A 25 -1.33 10.97 15.15
CA ASN A 25 -1.73 12.38 15.06
C ASN A 25 -1.77 12.91 13.62
N LEU A 26 -1.47 12.06 12.63
CA LEU A 26 -1.47 12.44 11.22
C LEU A 26 -2.88 12.56 10.65
N THR A 27 -2.96 13.18 9.48
CA THR A 27 -4.17 13.36 8.69
C THR A 27 -3.96 12.91 7.25
N HIS A 28 -5.02 12.81 6.44
CA HIS A 28 -4.90 12.44 5.02
C HIS A 28 -4.16 13.49 4.16
N ASP A 29 -3.80 14.64 4.74
CA ASP A 29 -2.88 15.62 4.13
C ASP A 29 -1.41 15.36 4.48
N ASP A 30 -1.13 14.35 5.32
CA ASP A 30 0.19 13.84 5.67
C ASP A 30 0.47 12.52 4.97
N TYR A 31 1.74 12.29 4.62
CA TYR A 31 2.15 11.17 3.78
C TYR A 31 3.15 10.26 4.49
N LEU A 32 2.91 8.95 4.42
CA LEU A 32 3.91 7.91 4.70
C LEU A 32 4.32 7.28 3.37
N VAL A 33 5.59 7.42 2.99
CA VAL A 33 6.15 6.83 1.79
C VAL A 33 6.90 5.55 2.13
N ILE A 34 6.49 4.44 1.53
CA ILE A 34 7.19 3.14 1.59
C ILE A 34 8.14 3.10 0.38
N ALA A 35 9.42 3.32 0.62
CA ALA A 35 10.47 3.45 -0.38
C ALA A 35 11.04 2.10 -0.82
N GLY A 36 10.17 1.17 -1.22
CA GLY A 36 10.54 -0.14 -1.71
C GLY A 36 10.17 -1.30 -0.78
N ASP A 37 10.14 -2.47 -1.39
CA ASP A 37 9.87 -3.77 -0.78
C ASP A 37 8.60 -3.75 0.07
N PHE A 38 7.52 -3.22 -0.52
CA PHE A 38 6.21 -3.26 0.12
C PHE A 38 5.71 -4.69 0.27
N GLY A 39 5.97 -5.51 -0.75
CA GLY A 39 5.74 -6.96 -0.73
C GLY A 39 4.28 -7.40 -0.87
N ILE A 40 3.35 -6.47 -1.12
CA ILE A 40 1.93 -6.78 -1.37
C ILE A 40 1.35 -5.93 -2.52
N PRO A 41 0.42 -6.49 -3.33
CA PRO A 41 -0.07 -7.86 -3.23
C PRO A 41 0.93 -8.83 -3.89
N TRP A 42 1.06 -10.03 -3.34
CA TRP A 42 1.86 -11.10 -3.94
C TRP A 42 0.95 -12.28 -4.31
N GLU A 43 0.23 -12.83 -3.34
CA GLU A 43 -0.64 -14.00 -3.54
C GLU A 43 -2.15 -13.66 -3.48
N PHE A 44 -2.52 -12.42 -3.14
CA PHE A 44 -3.92 -12.03 -2.90
C PHE A 44 -4.58 -12.89 -1.81
N SER A 45 -3.81 -13.24 -0.80
CA SER A 45 -4.28 -14.01 0.34
C SER A 45 -5.17 -13.15 1.25
N ILE A 46 -6.00 -13.80 2.07
CA ILE A 46 -6.81 -13.10 3.09
C ILE A 46 -5.91 -12.25 4.02
N THR A 47 -4.71 -12.75 4.34
CA THR A 47 -3.75 -12.01 5.17
C THR A 47 -3.24 -10.74 4.49
N GLU A 48 -3.02 -10.77 3.17
CA GLU A 48 -2.64 -9.56 2.42
C GLU A 48 -3.82 -8.58 2.35
N ASP A 49 -5.04 -9.07 2.17
CA ASP A 49 -6.25 -8.24 2.16
C ASP A 49 -6.44 -7.52 3.50
N ASP A 50 -6.30 -8.23 4.63
CA ASP A 50 -6.39 -7.65 5.98
C ASP A 50 -5.30 -6.59 6.20
N LEU A 51 -4.09 -6.83 5.69
CA LEU A 51 -2.97 -5.90 5.80
C LEU A 51 -3.21 -4.63 4.97
N ILE A 52 -3.67 -4.77 3.72
CA ILE A 52 -4.02 -3.65 2.85
C ILE A 52 -5.11 -2.81 3.52
N TYR A 53 -6.18 -3.45 4.00
CA TYR A 53 -7.27 -2.77 4.70
C TYR A 53 -6.77 -2.01 5.94
N TRP A 54 -5.87 -2.62 6.72
CA TRP A 54 -5.28 -1.95 7.87
C TRP A 54 -4.48 -0.70 7.46
N ILE A 55 -3.66 -0.77 6.41
CA ILE A 55 -2.86 0.35 5.90
C ILE A 55 -3.76 1.46 5.35
N GLU A 56 -4.81 1.12 4.61
CA GLU A 56 -5.76 2.08 4.06
C GLU A 56 -6.60 2.76 5.15
N SER A 57 -6.87 2.07 6.25
CA SER A 57 -7.61 2.62 7.40
C SER A 57 -6.80 3.61 8.25
N ARG A 58 -5.52 3.82 7.92
CA ARG A 58 -4.66 4.73 8.67
C ARG A 58 -5.09 6.18 8.46
N PRO A 59 -4.88 7.06 9.45
CA PRO A 59 -5.32 8.45 9.34
C PRO A 59 -4.41 9.28 8.41
N TRP A 60 -3.43 8.68 7.73
CA TRP A 60 -2.52 9.32 6.76
C TRP A 60 -2.69 8.73 5.36
N THR A 61 -2.13 9.39 4.34
CA THR A 61 -2.03 8.83 3.00
C THR A 61 -0.76 8.00 2.85
N THR A 62 -0.90 6.72 2.55
CA THR A 62 0.24 5.85 2.24
C THR A 62 0.56 5.92 0.75
N LEU A 63 1.84 6.14 0.43
CA LEU A 63 2.40 6.05 -0.92
C LEU A 63 3.47 4.97 -0.91
N PHE A 64 3.77 4.37 -2.05
CA PHE A 64 4.92 3.48 -2.17
C PHE A 64 5.63 3.64 -3.51
N VAL A 65 6.90 3.24 -3.53
CA VAL A 65 7.74 3.09 -4.71
C VAL A 65 8.11 1.61 -4.80
N ASP A 66 8.10 1.03 -5.99
CA ASP A 66 8.49 -0.37 -6.18
C ASP A 66 9.95 -0.61 -5.72
N GLY A 67 10.16 -1.61 -4.88
CA GLY A 67 11.44 -2.24 -4.61
C GLY A 67 11.68 -3.46 -5.52
N ASN A 68 12.53 -4.40 -5.10
CA ASN A 68 12.81 -5.61 -5.86
C ASN A 68 11.97 -6.83 -5.42
N HIS A 69 11.24 -6.73 -4.31
CA HIS A 69 10.33 -7.75 -3.78
C HIS A 69 8.85 -7.49 -4.13
N GLU A 70 8.59 -6.94 -5.31
CA GLU A 70 7.27 -6.57 -5.79
C GLU A 70 6.79 -7.50 -6.90
N ARG A 71 5.48 -7.73 -6.97
CA ARG A 71 4.87 -8.50 -8.06
C ARG A 71 4.76 -7.64 -9.32
N PHE A 72 5.90 -7.33 -9.94
CA PHE A 72 6.00 -6.46 -11.12
C PHE A 72 5.06 -6.86 -12.26
N SER A 73 4.82 -8.16 -12.44
CA SER A 73 3.91 -8.68 -13.46
C SER A 73 2.48 -8.18 -13.30
N TRP A 74 2.06 -7.87 -12.07
CA TRP A 74 0.74 -7.33 -11.78
C TRP A 74 0.75 -5.79 -11.74
N TRP A 75 1.76 -5.20 -11.11
CA TRP A 75 1.87 -3.75 -10.97
C TRP A 75 1.97 -3.00 -12.30
N LYS A 76 2.66 -3.57 -13.29
CA LYS A 76 2.81 -2.96 -14.62
C LYS A 76 1.49 -2.75 -15.37
N ASP A 77 0.46 -3.52 -15.03
CA ASP A 77 -0.84 -3.52 -15.72
C ASP A 77 -1.88 -2.67 -14.95
N GLN A 78 -1.49 -2.05 -13.84
CA GLN A 78 -2.38 -1.17 -13.08
C GLN A 78 -2.62 0.15 -13.81
N PRO A 79 -3.84 0.72 -13.73
CA PRO A 79 -4.14 2.00 -14.35
C PRO A 79 -3.26 3.10 -13.76
N ILE A 80 -2.83 4.04 -14.61
CA ILE A 80 -2.00 5.18 -14.22
C ILE A 80 -2.85 6.45 -14.29
N GLU A 81 -2.72 7.32 -13.30
CA GLU A 81 -3.39 8.63 -13.24
C GLU A 81 -2.39 9.77 -12.97
N GLU A 82 -2.74 10.99 -13.39
CA GLU A 82 -2.00 12.19 -12.99
C GLU A 82 -2.27 12.52 -11.53
N TRP A 83 -1.20 12.82 -10.79
CA TRP A 83 -1.26 13.13 -9.38
C TRP A 83 -0.16 14.12 -8.97
N HIS A 84 -0.56 15.27 -8.43
CA HIS A 84 0.31 16.39 -8.04
C HIS A 84 1.40 16.77 -9.07
N GLY A 85 1.07 16.74 -10.36
CA GLY A 85 2.01 17.07 -11.45
C GLY A 85 2.97 15.94 -11.84
N GLY A 86 2.83 14.76 -11.24
CA GLY A 86 3.46 13.51 -11.67
C GLY A 86 2.42 12.45 -12.05
N THR A 87 2.86 11.21 -12.16
CA THR A 87 2.00 10.05 -12.41
C THR A 87 2.10 9.05 -11.26
N ARG A 88 1.00 8.38 -10.94
CA ARG A 88 0.99 7.23 -10.03
C ARG A 88 0.10 6.12 -10.58
N ALA A 89 0.36 4.88 -10.19
CA ALA A 89 -0.66 3.84 -10.34
C ALA A 89 -1.87 4.21 -9.47
N ALA A 90 -3.10 4.05 -9.98
CA ALA A 90 -4.28 4.19 -9.16
C ALA A 90 -4.18 3.08 -8.11
N THR A 91 -3.99 3.51 -6.85
CA THR A 91 -3.84 2.60 -5.71
C THR A 91 -5.09 1.75 -5.56
N PHE A 92 -5.00 0.73 -4.72
CA PHE A 92 -6.14 0.01 -4.17
C PHE A 92 -7.28 0.99 -3.86
N GLN A 93 -8.24 1.12 -4.78
CA GLN A 93 -9.55 1.61 -4.41
C GLN A 93 -10.17 0.39 -3.74
N VAL A 94 -10.65 0.55 -2.52
CA VAL A 94 -11.54 -0.41 -1.87
C VAL A 94 -12.72 -0.61 -2.81
N LEU A 95 -12.58 -1.56 -3.73
CA LEU A 95 -13.75 -2.22 -4.25
C LEU A 95 -14.29 -3.03 -3.07
N PRO A 96 -15.60 -3.00 -2.80
CA PRO A 96 -16.20 -3.77 -1.71
C PRO A 96 -15.73 -5.22 -1.78
N TYR A 97 -15.60 -5.91 -0.64
CA TYR A 97 -15.10 -7.29 -0.52
C TYR A 97 -15.58 -8.26 -1.63
N SER A 98 -16.79 -8.03 -2.19
CA SER A 98 -17.32 -8.72 -3.37
C SER A 98 -16.48 -8.65 -4.65
N ALA A 99 -15.59 -7.67 -4.79
CA ALA A 99 -14.72 -7.47 -5.96
C ALA A 99 -13.29 -7.97 -5.73
N LEU A 100 -12.97 -8.46 -4.53
CA LEU A 100 -11.70 -9.17 -4.26
C LEU A 100 -11.67 -10.55 -4.91
N ASP A 101 -12.84 -11.17 -5.13
CA ASP A 101 -12.97 -12.47 -5.80
C ASP A 101 -12.55 -12.41 -7.29
N GLU A 102 -12.70 -11.24 -7.92
CA GLU A 102 -12.23 -10.99 -9.29
C GLU A 102 -10.70 -10.91 -9.40
N ARG A 103 -9.99 -10.63 -8.29
CA ARG A 103 -8.50 -10.60 -8.26
C ARG A 103 -7.86 -11.97 -8.05
N ARG A 104 -8.61 -12.94 -7.51
CA ARG A 104 -8.13 -14.30 -7.22
C ARG A 104 -8.27 -15.27 -8.39
N SER A 105 -8.90 -14.83 -9.48
CA SER A 105 -9.28 -15.68 -10.62
C SER A 105 -8.37 -15.54 -11.86
N VAL A 106 -7.21 -14.88 -11.72
CA VAL A 106 -6.16 -14.73 -12.76
C VAL A 106 -4.82 -15.32 -12.34
#